data_AF-A0A0G0SFX8-F1
#
_entry.id   AF-A0A0G0SFX8-F1
#
_cell.length_a   1.000
_cell.length_b   1.000
_cell.length_c   1.000
_cell.angle_alpha   90.00
_cell.angle_beta   90.00
_cell.angle_gamma   90.00
#
_symmetry.space_group_name_H-M   'P 1'
#
loop_
_entity.id
_entity.type
_entity.pdbx_description
1 polymer ?
#
loop_
_entity_poly.entity_id
_entity_poly.type
_entity_poly.pdbx_seq_one_letter_code
_entity_poly.pdbx_strand_id
1 'polypeptide(L)'
;MRISTAFVPKRLKGDPKPWVRFGSGKSEYKRWAPEICGICCLKMLGDTFHRTNNLSLYALTMWCLGKGGFKILPDNRIEGVFHQPLLELAKELGLDGWFGKLDQNSVIKVLGQQKFVILSIDLKKVNLNLAGSHLVLIHTYRLPHNIFIAHDPSFVLSKEGRNTKIEADYLDFLSNHKGIVLWPKSDG
;
A
#
# COMPACT_ATOMS: atom_id res chain seq x y z
N MET A 1 -30.17 17.45 1.78
CA MET A 1 -29.44 17.55 3.05
C MET A 1 -27.95 17.36 2.76
N ARG A 2 -27.13 18.43 2.80
CA ARG A 2 -25.68 18.34 2.54
C ARG A 2 -24.99 17.88 3.83
N ILE A 3 -24.50 16.65 3.87
CA ILE A 3 -23.64 16.18 4.96
C ILE A 3 -22.28 16.86 4.77
N SER A 4 -22.07 17.95 5.50
CA SER A 4 -20.74 18.55 5.65
C SER A 4 -19.90 17.58 6.48
N THR A 5 -19.00 16.83 5.82
CA THR A 5 -17.98 16.04 6.51
C THR A 5 -16.97 17.01 7.12
N ALA A 6 -17.10 17.28 8.42
CA ALA A 6 -16.10 18.01 9.17
C ALA A 6 -14.76 17.27 9.06
N PHE A 7 -13.75 17.94 8.51
CA PHE A 7 -12.38 17.44 8.50
C PHE A 7 -11.87 17.43 9.95
N VAL A 8 -11.83 16.26 10.58
CA VAL A 8 -11.17 16.09 11.88
C VAL A 8 -9.66 16.01 11.60
N PRO A 9 -8.86 17.00 12.02
CA PRO A 9 -7.43 16.95 11.82
C PRO A 9 -6.87 15.78 12.65
N LYS A 10 -6.37 14.74 11.96
CA LYS A 10 -5.77 13.55 12.59
C LYS A 10 -4.37 13.79 13.16
N ARG A 11 -3.96 15.05 13.32
CA ARG A 11 -2.65 15.44 13.86
C ARG A 11 -2.85 16.34 15.05
N LEU A 12 -2.21 15.98 16.16
CA LEU A 12 -2.18 16.81 17.33
C LEU A 12 -1.32 18.04 17.05
N LYS A 13 -1.66 19.15 17.69
CA LYS A 13 -0.81 20.34 17.71
C LYS A 13 0.54 19.94 18.33
N GLY A 14 1.61 20.01 17.55
CA GLY A 14 2.96 19.58 17.98
C GLY A 14 3.47 18.31 17.31
N ASP A 15 2.62 17.58 16.57
CA ASP A 15 3.11 16.45 15.77
C ASP A 15 4.20 16.91 14.79
N PRO A 16 5.29 16.12 14.64
CA PRO A 16 6.30 16.38 13.63
C PRO A 16 5.62 16.57 12.28
N LYS A 17 6.09 17.58 11.54
CA LYS A 17 5.62 17.81 10.19
C LYS A 17 5.81 16.53 9.38
N PRO A 18 4.86 16.15 8.50
CA PRO A 18 4.86 14.82 7.89
C PRO A 18 6.08 14.55 7.02
N TRP A 19 6.63 15.60 6.39
CA TRP A 19 7.85 15.50 5.58
C TRP A 19 9.06 15.07 6.42
N VAL A 20 9.09 15.38 7.71
CA VAL A 20 10.16 14.94 8.63
C VAL A 20 10.12 13.41 8.79
N ARG A 21 8.95 12.83 9.09
CA ARG A 21 8.79 11.36 9.21
C ARG A 21 8.92 10.65 7.86
N PHE A 22 8.50 11.31 6.78
CA PHE A 22 8.71 10.81 5.43
C PHE A 22 10.21 10.75 5.07
N GLY A 23 11.03 11.64 5.63
CA GLY A 23 12.48 11.68 5.47
C GLY A 23 12.96 12.60 4.34
N SER A 24 12.20 13.65 4.02
CA SER A 24 12.54 14.60 2.96
C SER A 24 12.15 16.05 3.30
N GLY A 25 12.46 16.97 2.38
CA GLY A 25 11.89 18.32 2.40
C GLY A 25 10.39 18.34 2.05
N LYS A 26 9.71 19.45 2.37
CA LYS A 26 8.27 19.66 2.10
C LYS A 26 7.90 19.53 0.62
N SER A 27 8.79 19.97 -0.29
CA SER A 27 8.57 19.88 -1.74
C SER A 27 8.51 18.42 -2.20
N GLU A 28 9.55 17.64 -1.87
CA GLU A 28 9.62 16.22 -2.17
C GLU A 28 8.46 15.43 -1.55
N TYR A 29 8.08 15.73 -0.31
CA TYR A 29 6.92 15.10 0.32
C TYR A 29 5.64 15.34 -0.50
N LYS A 30 5.38 16.58 -0.93
CA LYS A 30 4.20 16.89 -1.75
C LYS A 30 4.22 16.18 -3.09
N ARG A 31 5.41 16.04 -3.69
CA ARG A 31 5.62 15.38 -4.98
C ARG A 31 5.37 13.88 -4.90
N TRP A 32 5.93 13.21 -3.89
CA TRP A 32 5.94 11.75 -3.82
C TRP A 32 4.80 11.13 -3.02
N ALA A 33 4.30 11.81 -1.97
CA ALA A 33 3.30 11.22 -1.08
C ALA A 33 2.05 10.65 -1.79
N PRO A 34 1.53 11.24 -2.89
CA PRO A 34 0.37 10.66 -3.60
C PRO A 34 0.65 9.31 -4.28
N GLU A 35 1.92 9.01 -4.62
CA GLU A 35 2.28 7.98 -5.60
C GLU A 35 2.88 6.71 -4.96
N ILE A 36 3.14 6.76 -3.67
CA ILE A 36 3.96 5.77 -2.95
C ILE A 36 3.14 4.73 -2.17
N CYS A 37 1.86 4.50 -2.51
CA CYS A 37 0.99 3.58 -1.78
C CYS A 37 1.60 2.17 -1.61
N GLY A 38 2.25 1.64 -2.66
CA GLY A 38 2.95 0.36 -2.57
C GLY A 38 4.20 0.39 -1.68
N ILE A 39 4.94 1.51 -1.64
CA ILE A 39 6.07 1.69 -0.71
C ILE A 39 5.59 1.73 0.74
N CYS A 40 4.46 2.41 1.00
CA CYS A 40 3.84 2.40 2.33
C CYS A 40 3.43 0.98 2.74
N CYS A 41 2.83 0.20 1.83
CA CYS A 41 2.48 -1.21 2.08
C CYS A 41 3.73 -2.05 2.38
N LEU A 42 4.77 -1.91 1.57
CA LEU A 42 6.05 -2.60 1.78
C LEU A 42 6.69 -2.22 3.12
N LYS A 43 6.69 -0.93 3.47
CA LYS A 43 7.25 -0.47 4.76
C LYS A 43 6.48 -1.04 5.95
N MET A 44 5.14 -1.07 5.92
CA MET A 44 4.35 -1.66 7.01
C MET A 44 4.70 -3.13 7.22
N LEU A 45 4.86 -3.88 6.12
CA LEU A 45 5.25 -5.28 6.19
C LEU A 45 6.71 -5.45 6.64
N GLY A 46 7.63 -4.66 6.07
CA GLY A 46 9.04 -4.69 6.44
C GLY A 46 9.28 -4.32 7.90
N ASP A 47 8.58 -3.32 8.43
CA ASP A 47 8.68 -2.90 9.82
C ASP A 47 8.18 -3.98 10.79
N THR A 48 7.17 -4.77 10.36
CA THR A 48 6.65 -5.94 11.10
C THR A 48 7.71 -7.03 11.25
N PHE A 49 8.61 -7.17 10.27
CA PHE A 49 9.68 -8.16 10.25
C PHE A 49 11.07 -7.57 10.51
N HIS A 50 11.13 -6.37 11.10
CA HIS A 50 12.38 -5.69 11.44
C HIS A 50 13.32 -5.40 10.26
N ARG A 51 12.79 -5.32 9.04
CA ARG A 51 13.57 -5.17 7.79
C ARG A 51 13.72 -3.72 7.33
N THR A 52 12.78 -2.83 7.68
CA THR A 52 12.74 -1.44 7.18
C THR A 52 12.72 -0.37 8.26
N ASN A 53 12.94 -0.74 9.53
CA ASN A 53 12.73 0.15 10.69
C ASN A 53 13.67 1.37 10.66
N ASN A 54 14.86 1.21 10.08
CA ASN A 54 15.87 2.26 9.95
C ASN A 54 15.76 3.04 8.62
N LEU A 55 14.80 2.69 7.75
CA LEU A 55 14.62 3.31 6.45
C LEU A 55 13.39 4.22 6.46
N SER A 56 13.58 5.45 5.97
CA SER A 56 12.48 6.37 5.74
C SER A 56 11.67 5.98 4.49
N LEU A 57 10.42 6.45 4.41
CA LEU A 57 9.60 6.24 3.21
C LEU A 57 10.26 6.88 1.98
N TYR A 58 10.89 8.05 2.14
CA TYR A 58 11.61 8.70 1.05
C TYR A 58 12.81 7.87 0.58
N ALA A 59 13.60 7.31 1.50
CA ALA A 59 14.73 6.45 1.14
C ALA A 59 14.27 5.21 0.36
N LEU A 60 13.22 4.54 0.82
CA LEU A 60 12.61 3.41 0.10
C LEU A 60 12.07 3.82 -1.28
N THR A 61 11.46 5.01 -1.36
CA THR A 61 10.94 5.57 -2.61
C THR A 61 12.06 5.80 -3.62
N MET A 62 13.16 6.44 -3.20
CA MET A 62 14.32 6.70 -4.07
C MET A 62 15.01 5.40 -4.49
N TRP A 63 15.10 4.41 -3.59
CA TRP A 63 15.66 3.10 -3.92
C TRP A 63 14.79 2.39 -4.98
N CYS A 64 13.46 2.38 -4.79
CA CYS A 64 12.56 1.80 -5.78
C CYS A 64 12.60 2.57 -7.11
N LEU A 65 12.70 3.91 -7.08
CA LEU A 65 12.90 4.73 -8.28
C LEU A 65 14.16 4.31 -9.04
N GLY A 66 15.28 4.11 -8.35
CA GLY A 66 16.54 3.63 -8.94
C GLY A 66 16.43 2.26 -9.62
N LYS A 67 15.39 1.48 -9.29
CA LYS A 67 15.05 0.20 -9.93
C LYS A 67 14.04 0.31 -11.08
N GLY A 68 13.69 1.53 -11.47
CA GLY A 68 12.62 1.77 -12.45
C GLY A 68 11.23 1.52 -11.86
N GLY A 69 11.07 1.58 -10.54
CA GLY A 69 9.78 1.40 -9.87
C GLY A 69 8.79 2.52 -10.10
N PHE A 70 9.25 3.68 -10.57
CA PHE A 70 8.40 4.81 -10.93
C PHE A 70 8.84 5.36 -12.28
N LYS A 71 7.90 6.00 -12.99
CA LYS A 71 8.18 6.76 -14.20
C LYS A 71 7.85 8.22 -13.98
N ILE A 72 8.84 9.09 -14.16
CA ILE A 72 8.63 10.55 -14.18
C ILE A 72 8.37 10.95 -15.64
N LEU A 73 7.19 11.50 -15.90
CA LEU A 73 6.78 11.96 -17.22
C LEU A 73 7.38 13.34 -17.54
N PRO A 74 7.43 13.76 -18.82
CA PRO A 74 7.97 15.06 -19.22
C PRO A 74 7.30 16.27 -18.54
N ASP A 75 6.04 16.13 -18.11
CA ASP A 75 5.28 17.15 -17.40
C ASP A 75 5.44 17.08 -15.87
N ASN A 76 6.44 16.33 -15.37
CA ASN A 76 6.73 16.05 -13.97
C ASN A 76 5.67 15.22 -13.22
N ARG A 77 4.63 14.72 -13.88
CA ARG A 77 3.78 13.70 -13.25
C ARG A 77 4.57 12.42 -13.01
N ILE A 78 4.21 11.71 -11.96
CA ILE A 78 4.79 10.43 -11.60
C ILE A 78 3.73 9.38 -11.85
N GLU A 79 4.08 8.31 -12.56
CA GLU A 79 3.28 7.10 -12.58
C GLU A 79 3.66 6.27 -11.35
N GLY A 80 2.64 5.88 -10.57
CA GLY A 80 2.77 5.15 -9.33
C GLY A 80 3.56 3.84 -9.44
N VAL A 81 3.85 3.25 -8.29
CA VAL A 81 4.86 2.18 -8.21
C VAL A 81 4.51 0.93 -9.03
N PHE A 82 5.45 0.46 -9.85
CA PHE A 82 5.31 -0.78 -10.62
C PHE A 82 5.57 -2.02 -9.75
N HIS A 83 4.76 -3.06 -9.95
CA HIS A 83 4.75 -4.27 -9.11
C HIS A 83 6.08 -5.02 -9.11
N GLN A 84 6.72 -5.19 -10.27
CA GLN A 84 7.94 -5.98 -10.40
C GLN A 84 9.13 -5.31 -9.68
N PRO A 85 9.46 -4.01 -9.91
CA PRO A 85 10.48 -3.32 -9.13
C PRO A 85 10.18 -3.27 -7.62
N LEU A 86 8.90 -3.17 -7.23
CA LEU A 86 8.51 -3.21 -5.82
C LEU A 86 8.80 -4.57 -5.19
N LEU A 87 8.52 -5.67 -5.91
CA LEU A 87 8.87 -7.03 -5.47
C LEU A 87 10.38 -7.22 -5.37
N GLU A 88 11.16 -6.71 -6.32
CA GLU A 88 12.62 -6.77 -6.27
C GLU A 88 13.19 -6.03 -5.06
N LEU A 89 12.68 -4.83 -4.77
CA LEU A 89 13.04 -4.10 -3.56
C LEU A 89 12.67 -4.89 -2.30
N ALA A 90 11.48 -5.49 -2.24
CA ALA A 90 11.07 -6.34 -1.12
C ALA A 90 12.05 -7.51 -0.91
N LYS A 91 12.52 -8.11 -2.01
CA LYS A 91 13.50 -9.21 -1.97
C LYS A 91 14.86 -8.80 -1.43
N GLU A 92 15.34 -7.61 -1.79
CA GLU A 92 16.58 -7.03 -1.26
C GLU A 92 16.47 -6.68 0.23
N LEU A 93 15.27 -6.31 0.68
CA LEU A 93 14.98 -6.04 2.09
C LEU A 93 14.80 -7.31 2.94
N GLY A 94 15.08 -8.50 2.40
CA GLY A 94 14.98 -9.75 3.16
C GLY A 94 13.57 -10.34 3.25
N LEU A 95 12.65 -9.91 2.38
CA LEU A 95 11.39 -10.63 2.14
C LEU A 95 11.55 -11.58 0.95
N ASP A 96 10.62 -12.51 0.77
CA ASP A 96 10.46 -13.27 -0.45
C ASP A 96 9.02 -13.12 -0.96
N GLY A 97 8.80 -13.47 -2.22
CA GLY A 97 7.52 -13.21 -2.85
C GLY A 97 7.45 -13.46 -4.34
N TRP A 98 6.24 -13.28 -4.85
CA TRP A 98 5.92 -13.32 -6.27
C TRP A 98 4.81 -12.31 -6.57
N PHE A 99 4.74 -11.85 -7.82
CA PHE A 99 3.62 -11.06 -8.32
C PHE A 99 2.82 -11.90 -9.32
N GLY A 100 1.51 -11.70 -9.37
CA GLY A 100 0.68 -12.41 -10.33
C GLY A 100 -0.78 -12.08 -10.22
N LYS A 101 -1.60 -12.88 -10.89
CA LYS A 101 -3.06 -12.81 -10.76
C LYS A 101 -3.49 -13.35 -9.39
N LEU A 102 -4.42 -12.65 -8.74
CA LEU A 102 -4.94 -12.98 -7.43
C LEU A 102 -6.46 -12.75 -7.42
N ASP A 103 -7.21 -13.84 -7.53
CA ASP A 103 -8.64 -13.85 -7.23
C ASP A 103 -8.87 -13.97 -5.71
N GLN A 104 -10.12 -13.78 -5.27
CA GLN A 104 -10.50 -13.86 -3.87
C GLN A 104 -10.03 -15.16 -3.20
N ASN A 105 -10.25 -16.31 -3.84
CA ASN A 105 -9.86 -17.61 -3.28
C ASN A 105 -8.35 -17.77 -3.12
N SER A 106 -7.58 -17.26 -4.07
CA SER A 106 -6.11 -17.23 -4.02
C SER A 106 -5.64 -16.36 -2.87
N VAL A 107 -6.24 -15.18 -2.66
CA VAL A 107 -5.93 -14.31 -1.52
C VAL A 107 -6.22 -15.03 -0.20
N ILE A 108 -7.39 -15.67 -0.05
CA ILE A 108 -7.73 -16.44 1.15
C ILE A 108 -6.70 -17.55 1.42
N LYS A 109 -6.33 -18.31 0.39
CA LYS A 109 -5.33 -19.38 0.50
C LYS A 109 -3.96 -18.85 0.93
N VAL A 110 -3.53 -17.74 0.34
CA VAL A 110 -2.25 -17.09 0.67
C VAL A 110 -2.24 -16.61 2.12
N LEU A 111 -3.31 -15.97 2.59
CA LEU A 111 -3.43 -15.52 3.97
C LEU A 111 -3.45 -16.70 4.96
N GLY A 112 -4.08 -17.82 4.59
CA GLY A 112 -4.06 -19.06 5.38
C GLY A 112 -2.67 -19.68 5.53
N GLN A 113 -1.73 -19.34 4.64
CA GLN A 113 -0.31 -19.73 4.72
C GLN A 113 0.54 -18.73 5.52
N GLN A 114 -0.08 -17.80 6.25
CA GLN A 114 0.60 -16.73 7.00
C GLN A 114 1.46 -15.82 6.10
N LYS A 115 1.06 -15.68 4.83
CA LYS A 115 1.66 -14.75 3.87
C LYS A 115 0.78 -13.50 3.75
N PHE A 116 1.35 -12.45 3.17
CA PHE A 116 0.70 -11.15 3.03
C PHE A 116 0.48 -10.82 1.57
N VAL A 117 -0.52 -9.98 1.29
CA VAL A 117 -0.86 -9.58 -0.07
C VAL A 117 -0.87 -8.06 -0.18
N ILE A 118 -0.05 -7.51 -1.08
CA ILE A 118 -0.24 -6.14 -1.59
C ILE A 118 -1.12 -6.25 -2.83
N LEU A 119 -2.40 -5.91 -2.69
CA LEU A 119 -3.41 -6.06 -3.74
C LEU A 119 -3.63 -4.73 -4.48
N SER A 120 -3.76 -4.81 -5.81
CA SER A 120 -4.14 -3.68 -6.64
C SER A 120 -5.66 -3.58 -6.78
N ILE A 121 -6.18 -2.38 -6.49
CA ILE A 121 -7.59 -2.03 -6.67
C ILE A 121 -7.75 -0.90 -7.69
N ASP A 122 -8.92 -0.82 -8.32
CA ASP A 122 -9.29 0.26 -9.23
C ASP A 122 -9.98 1.41 -8.47
N LEU A 123 -9.35 2.58 -8.45
CA LEU A 123 -9.91 3.75 -7.76
C LEU A 123 -11.22 4.24 -8.37
N LYS A 124 -11.48 4.01 -9.67
CA LYS A 124 -12.76 4.38 -10.30
C LYS A 124 -13.93 3.62 -9.71
N LYS A 125 -13.70 2.36 -9.29
CA LYS A 125 -14.70 1.52 -8.65
C LYS A 125 -14.98 1.93 -7.20
N VAL A 126 -14.02 2.62 -6.55
CA VAL A 126 -14.22 3.24 -5.24
C VAL A 126 -14.99 4.55 -5.38
N ASN A 127 -14.58 5.41 -6.31
CA ASN A 127 -15.21 6.70 -6.59
C ASN A 127 -14.95 7.10 -8.06
N LEU A 128 -16.01 7.38 -8.81
CA LEU A 128 -15.95 7.70 -10.24
C LEU A 128 -15.08 8.92 -10.58
N ASN A 129 -14.81 9.81 -9.61
CA ASN A 129 -13.96 10.98 -9.78
C ASN A 129 -12.46 10.69 -9.59
N LEU A 130 -12.11 9.48 -9.14
CA LEU A 130 -10.73 9.04 -9.01
C LEU A 130 -10.32 8.24 -10.25
N ALA A 131 -9.01 8.17 -10.50
CA ALA A 131 -8.47 7.43 -11.63
C ALA A 131 -7.20 6.70 -11.23
N GLY A 132 -6.90 5.61 -11.95
CA GLY A 132 -5.71 4.80 -11.74
C GLY A 132 -5.91 3.68 -10.72
N SER A 133 -4.82 2.99 -10.43
CA SER A 133 -4.79 1.90 -9.46
C SER A 133 -4.23 2.36 -8.11
N HIS A 134 -4.69 1.72 -7.04
CA HIS A 134 -4.15 1.90 -5.68
C HIS A 134 -3.72 0.55 -5.11
N LEU A 135 -2.69 0.56 -4.26
CA LEU A 135 -2.18 -0.64 -3.60
C LEU A 135 -2.56 -0.62 -2.11
N VAL A 136 -3.13 -1.73 -1.64
CA VAL A 136 -3.51 -1.96 -0.25
C VAL A 136 -2.86 -3.23 0.27
N LEU A 137 -2.50 -3.26 1.55
CA LEU A 137 -1.93 -4.43 2.21
C LEU A 137 -3.05 -5.23 2.89
N ILE A 138 -3.42 -6.37 2.31
CA ILE A 138 -4.32 -7.34 2.93
C ILE A 138 -3.50 -8.28 3.83
N HIS A 139 -3.89 -8.40 5.09
CA HIS A 139 -3.13 -9.17 6.09
C HIS A 139 -3.99 -10.18 6.87
N THR A 140 -5.31 -10.14 6.76
CA THR A 140 -6.18 -11.09 7.46
C THR A 140 -7.48 -11.31 6.70
N TYR A 141 -7.99 -12.53 6.79
CA TYR A 141 -9.34 -12.89 6.37
C TYR A 141 -10.06 -13.54 7.56
N ARG A 142 -11.33 -13.20 7.79
CA ARG A 142 -12.10 -13.66 8.95
C ARG A 142 -13.38 -14.37 8.54
N LEU A 143 -13.47 -15.64 8.94
CA LEU A 143 -14.71 -16.41 8.95
C LEU A 143 -15.46 -16.24 10.29
N PRO A 144 -16.78 -16.45 10.35
CA PRO A 144 -17.69 -16.75 9.23
C PRO A 144 -18.12 -15.50 8.42
N HIS A 145 -17.68 -14.31 8.82
CA HIS A 145 -18.19 -13.05 8.30
C HIS A 145 -17.72 -12.71 6.87
N ASN A 146 -16.79 -13.48 6.29
CA ASN A 146 -16.21 -13.24 4.97
C ASN A 146 -15.58 -11.83 4.81
N ILE A 147 -14.87 -11.38 5.85
CA ILE A 147 -14.25 -10.04 5.89
C ILE A 147 -12.75 -10.13 5.70
N PHE A 148 -12.21 -9.34 4.75
CA PHE A 148 -10.80 -9.02 4.67
C PHE A 148 -10.45 -7.82 5.56
N ILE A 149 -9.25 -7.87 6.16
CA ILE A 149 -8.68 -6.76 6.92
C ILE A 149 -7.45 -6.24 6.18
N ALA A 150 -7.45 -4.94 5.92
CA ALA A 150 -6.45 -4.27 5.12
C ALA A 150 -5.82 -3.05 5.80
N HIS A 151 -4.58 -2.73 5.41
CA HIS A 151 -4.03 -1.39 5.53
C HIS A 151 -4.11 -0.67 4.19
N ASP A 152 -4.81 0.45 4.19
CA ASP A 152 -4.98 1.39 3.10
C ASP A 152 -4.20 2.69 3.41
N PRO A 153 -3.02 2.88 2.80
CA PRO A 153 -2.16 4.01 3.11
C PRO A 153 -2.71 5.36 2.62
N SER A 154 -3.71 5.36 1.74
CA SER A 154 -4.28 6.58 1.15
C SER A 154 -5.67 6.90 1.70
N PHE A 155 -6.22 6.08 2.61
CA PHE A 155 -7.52 6.29 3.25
C PHE A 155 -8.69 6.41 2.24
N VAL A 156 -8.59 5.73 1.10
CA VAL A 156 -9.62 5.75 0.04
C VAL A 156 -10.77 4.79 0.34
N LEU A 157 -10.50 3.71 1.07
CA LEU A 157 -11.48 2.70 1.46
C LEU A 157 -12.12 3.00 2.83
N SER A 158 -11.42 3.74 3.70
CA SER A 158 -11.95 4.11 5.01
C SER A 158 -11.34 5.40 5.55
N LYS A 159 -12.01 5.97 6.55
CA LYS A 159 -11.51 7.17 7.25
C LYS A 159 -10.23 6.90 8.03
N GLU A 160 -9.85 5.67 8.35
CA GLU A 160 -8.74 5.38 9.27
C GLU A 160 -7.55 4.72 8.59
N GLY A 161 -7.74 4.07 7.44
CA GLY A 161 -6.68 3.45 6.64
C GLY A 161 -6.05 2.22 7.32
N ARG A 162 -6.04 2.14 8.64
CA ARG A 162 -5.57 0.98 9.41
C ARG A 162 -6.72 0.00 9.66
N ASN A 163 -6.43 -1.30 9.57
CA ASN A 163 -7.37 -2.40 9.82
C ASN A 163 -8.75 -2.18 9.17
N THR A 164 -8.76 -1.61 7.96
CA THR A 164 -9.98 -1.40 7.18
C THR A 164 -10.64 -2.75 6.93
N LYS A 165 -11.89 -2.90 7.38
CA LYS A 165 -12.71 -4.09 7.13
C LYS A 165 -13.37 -3.95 5.76
N ILE A 166 -13.25 -4.98 4.94
CA ILE A 166 -13.78 -5.01 3.57
C ILE A 166 -14.51 -6.33 3.38
N GLU A 167 -15.78 -6.28 3.01
CA GLU A 167 -16.55 -7.47 2.61
C GLU A 167 -15.91 -8.11 1.38
N ALA A 168 -15.90 -9.45 1.33
CA ALA A 168 -15.22 -10.19 0.27
C ALA A 168 -15.70 -9.81 -1.14
N ASP A 169 -17.01 -9.79 -1.37
CA ASP A 169 -17.60 -9.44 -2.67
C ASP A 169 -17.25 -8.00 -3.09
N TYR A 170 -17.17 -7.08 -2.11
CA TYR A 170 -16.79 -5.71 -2.39
C TYR A 170 -15.30 -5.59 -2.73
N LEU A 171 -14.43 -6.33 -2.02
CA LEU A 171 -13.01 -6.37 -2.38
C LEU A 171 -12.80 -6.96 -3.77
N ASP A 172 -13.51 -8.03 -4.12
CA ASP A 172 -13.43 -8.65 -5.45
C ASP A 172 -13.90 -7.68 -6.53
N PHE A 173 -15.03 -6.99 -6.31
CA PHE A 173 -15.50 -5.92 -7.18
C PHE A 173 -14.42 -4.86 -7.41
N LEU A 174 -13.78 -4.36 -6.34
CA LEU A 174 -12.74 -3.32 -6.42
C LEU A 174 -11.43 -3.79 -7.06
N SER A 175 -11.14 -5.09 -7.00
CA SER A 175 -9.86 -5.68 -7.38
C SER A 175 -9.55 -5.49 -8.87
N ASN A 176 -8.26 -5.34 -9.18
CA ASN A 176 -7.70 -5.55 -10.52
C ASN A 176 -7.25 -7.00 -10.75
N HIS A 177 -7.49 -7.87 -9.76
CA HIS A 177 -7.05 -9.26 -9.69
C HIS A 177 -5.55 -9.44 -9.91
N LYS A 178 -4.75 -8.47 -9.44
CA LYS A 178 -3.29 -8.47 -9.50
C LYS A 178 -2.73 -8.00 -8.17
N GLY A 179 -1.62 -8.58 -7.75
CA GLY A 179 -0.93 -8.14 -6.54
C GLY A 179 0.40 -8.84 -6.35
N ILE A 180 1.02 -8.53 -5.22
CA ILE A 180 2.30 -9.09 -4.76
C ILE A 180 2.03 -9.89 -3.50
N VAL A 181 2.42 -11.15 -3.51
CA VAL A 181 2.45 -11.99 -2.31
C VAL A 181 3.83 -11.88 -1.69
N LEU A 182 3.88 -11.61 -0.38
CA LEU A 182 5.13 -11.41 0.36
C LEU A 182 5.12 -12.20 1.68
N TRP A 183 6.30 -12.65 2.10
CA TRP A 183 6.57 -13.28 3.40
C TRP A 183 8.02 -13.01 3.80
N PRO A 184 8.39 -13.10 5.10
CA PRO A 184 9.79 -12.96 5.49
C PRO A 184 10.61 -14.13 4.91
N LYS A 185 11.82 -13.86 4.41
CA LYS A 185 12.76 -14.95 4.13
C LYS A 185 13.05 -15.68 5.43
N SER A 186 13.13 -17.01 5.38
CA SER A 186 13.70 -17.79 6.46
C SER A 186 15.13 -17.33 6.68
N ASP A 187 15.44 -16.89 7.90
CA ASP A 187 16.82 -16.76 8.32
C ASP A 187 17.36 -18.20 8.39
N GLY A 188 18.30 -18.54 7.48
CA GLY A 188 18.91 -19.86 7.42
C GLY A 188 19.77 -20.17 8.63
#